data_AF-A0A967GUD8-F1
#
_entry.id   AF-A0A967GUD8-F1
#
_cell.length_a   1.000
_cell.length_b   1.000
_cell.length_c   1.000
_cell.angle_alpha   90.00
_cell.angle_beta   90.00
_cell.angle_gamma   90.00
#
_symmetry.space_group_name_H-M   'P 1'
#
loop_
_entity.id
_entity.type
_entity.pdbx_description
1 polymer ?
#
loop_
_entity_poly.entity_id
_entity_poly.type
_entity_poly.pdbx_seq_one_letter_code
_entity_poly.pdbx_strand_id
1 'polypeptide(L)'
;NKYDGGTGYGGTYAHSDLSNTYLALEALYHSRPIAQDNKHGEQPELDWEAALTFVSRCQNLKETNDQVTTVAEEDEGGFVYFPGDSKAGERELPEGQTALRSYGSMSYAGLLSLVYADLDKSDPRVQAVLKWLGSNYTLEENPGLGAQGLYYYYHAMTKSLVAARIDQLPLGDGKTADWRKDLAQRLLSTQEIDGSWVNENSRWWEND
;
A
#
# COMPACT_ATOMS: atom_id res chain seq x y z
N ASN A 1 20.32 -7.67 3.16
CA ASN A 1 19.32 -8.60 2.57
C ASN A 1 18.21 -7.74 1.95
N LYS A 2 17.62 -8.06 0.79
CA LYS A 2 16.60 -7.19 0.17
C LYS A 2 15.30 -7.09 0.98
N TYR A 3 15.08 -8.02 1.91
CA TYR A 3 13.92 -8.06 2.80
C TYR A 3 14.18 -7.44 4.20
N ASP A 4 15.39 -6.96 4.49
CA ASP A 4 15.69 -6.30 5.78
C ASP A 4 14.80 -5.08 6.00
N GLY A 5 14.37 -4.88 7.25
CA GLY A 5 13.54 -3.74 7.66
C GLY A 5 12.03 -3.98 7.56
N GLY A 6 11.60 -5.03 6.87
CA GLY A 6 10.18 -5.40 6.80
C GLY A 6 9.77 -6.46 7.83
N THR A 7 8.47 -6.71 7.92
CA THR A 7 7.83 -7.78 8.70
C THR A 7 7.07 -8.71 7.75
N GLY A 8 6.95 -10.00 8.08
CA GLY A 8 6.17 -10.97 7.30
C GLY A 8 5.55 -12.05 8.18
N TYR A 9 4.77 -12.95 7.56
CA TYR A 9 3.99 -13.98 8.27
C TYR A 9 4.80 -14.99 9.11
N GLY A 10 6.13 -15.05 8.93
CA GLY A 10 6.99 -16.07 9.54
C GLY A 10 6.81 -17.46 8.90
N GLY A 11 7.84 -18.32 8.94
CA GLY A 11 7.78 -19.67 8.37
C GLY A 11 9.11 -20.18 7.81
N THR A 12 9.04 -21.15 6.88
CA THR A 12 10.20 -21.84 6.28
C THR A 12 11.16 -20.91 5.53
N TYR A 13 10.69 -19.72 5.16
CA TYR A 13 11.52 -18.70 4.56
C TYR A 13 11.36 -17.36 5.26
N ALA A 14 12.49 -16.68 5.52
CA ALA A 14 12.51 -15.32 6.02
C ALA A 14 12.16 -14.36 4.88
N HIS A 15 10.88 -14.04 4.74
CA HIS A 15 10.38 -13.06 3.77
C HIS A 15 9.58 -12.02 4.52
N SER A 16 9.94 -10.76 4.29
CA SER A 16 9.12 -9.61 4.69
C SER A 16 8.19 -9.25 3.55
N ASP A 17 6.99 -8.80 3.87
CA ASP A 17 6.02 -8.31 2.89
C ASP A 17 5.41 -6.97 3.33
N LEU A 18 4.99 -6.18 2.35
CA LEU A 18 4.46 -4.85 2.62
C LEU A 18 3.15 -4.92 3.40
N SER A 19 2.35 -5.97 3.21
CA SER A 19 1.05 -6.17 3.88
C SER A 19 1.19 -6.33 5.40
N ASN A 20 2.20 -7.05 5.89
CA ASN A 20 2.49 -7.13 7.32
C ASN A 20 3.27 -5.91 7.79
N THR A 21 4.18 -5.40 6.95
CA THR A 21 5.03 -4.27 7.34
C THR A 21 4.22 -3.01 7.62
N TYR A 22 3.24 -2.63 6.79
CA TYR A 22 2.46 -1.41 7.06
C TYR A 22 1.63 -1.52 8.36
N LEU A 23 1.11 -2.72 8.68
CA LEU A 23 0.39 -2.96 9.94
C LEU A 23 1.32 -2.87 11.15
N ALA A 24 2.54 -3.40 11.03
CA ALA A 24 3.56 -3.26 12.06
C ALA A 24 3.95 -1.79 12.27
N LEU A 25 4.19 -1.03 11.20
CA LEU A 25 4.50 0.40 11.26
C LEU A 25 3.34 1.21 11.86
N GLU A 26 2.09 0.89 11.51
CA GLU A 26 0.90 1.50 12.13
C GLU A 26 0.85 1.25 13.63
N ALA A 27 1.04 0.00 14.05
CA ALA A 27 1.03 -0.35 15.47
C ALA A 27 2.16 0.35 16.24
N LEU A 28 3.36 0.40 15.67
CA LEU A 28 4.52 1.10 16.25
C LEU A 28 4.28 2.60 16.36
N TYR A 29 3.72 3.22 15.33
CA TYR A 29 3.40 4.66 15.33
C TYR A 29 2.43 5.01 16.47
N HIS A 30 1.31 4.28 16.59
CA HIS A 30 0.29 4.56 17.61
C HIS A 30 0.73 4.17 19.04
N SER A 31 1.63 3.19 19.17
CA SER A 31 2.18 2.79 20.47
C SER A 31 3.42 3.56 20.91
N ARG A 32 4.00 4.39 20.02
CA ARG A 32 5.20 5.21 20.30
C ARG A 32 5.10 6.03 21.59
N PRO A 33 3.97 6.72 21.91
CA PRO A 33 3.86 7.46 23.17
C PRO A 33 3.91 6.56 24.42
N ILE A 34 3.44 5.31 24.31
CA ILE A 34 3.51 4.33 25.40
C ILE A 34 4.96 3.85 25.55
N ALA A 35 5.65 3.54 24.45
CA ALA A 35 7.05 3.13 24.48
C ALA A 35 7.97 4.21 25.06
N GLN A 36 7.66 5.49 24.82
CA GLN A 36 8.43 6.65 25.29
C GLN A 36 8.09 7.07 26.72
N ASP A 37 7.07 6.48 27.36
CA ASP A 37 6.70 6.83 28.74
C ASP A 37 7.66 6.25 29.79
N ASN A 38 8.59 5.39 29.36
CA ASN A 38 9.63 4.74 30.16
C ASN A 38 9.13 3.98 31.40
N LYS A 39 7.83 3.70 31.54
CA LYS A 39 7.27 2.97 32.70
C LYS A 39 7.82 1.57 32.83
N HIS A 40 8.20 0.96 31.71
CA HIS A 40 8.75 -0.39 31.64
C HIS A 40 10.24 -0.39 31.24
N GLY A 41 10.94 0.73 31.47
CA GLY A 41 12.31 0.95 31.00
C GLY A 41 12.36 1.53 29.58
N GLU A 42 13.52 2.05 29.21
CA GLU A 42 13.78 2.57 27.86
C GLU A 42 13.59 1.45 26.83
N GLN A 43 12.70 1.69 25.86
CA GLN A 43 12.47 0.77 24.75
C GLN A 43 13.42 1.09 23.59
N PRO A 44 13.88 0.10 22.82
CA PRO A 44 14.65 0.37 21.62
C PRO A 44 13.81 1.13 20.60
N GLU A 45 14.41 2.14 19.96
CA GLU A 45 13.80 2.80 18.81
C GLU A 45 13.86 1.89 17.58
N LEU A 46 12.84 2.01 16.72
CA LEU A 46 12.83 1.31 15.43
C LEU A 46 13.97 1.83 14.54
N ASP A 47 14.62 0.92 13.82
CA ASP A 47 15.49 1.29 12.70
C ASP A 47 14.64 1.76 11.51
N TRP A 48 14.28 3.05 11.54
CA TRP A 48 13.46 3.69 10.51
C TRP A 48 14.15 3.69 9.14
N GLU A 49 15.48 3.72 9.10
CA GLU A 49 16.23 3.67 7.84
C GLU A 49 16.06 2.30 7.17
N ALA A 50 16.19 1.22 7.94
CA ALA A 50 15.94 -0.13 7.44
C ALA A 50 14.48 -0.30 6.99
N ALA A 51 13.52 0.16 7.79
CA ALA A 51 12.10 0.08 7.46
C ALA A 51 11.76 0.86 6.18
N LEU A 52 12.25 2.09 6.04
CA LEU A 52 12.08 2.90 4.84
C LEU A 52 12.79 2.30 3.63
N THR A 53 13.95 1.68 3.81
CA THR A 53 14.63 0.96 2.73
C THR A 53 13.77 -0.18 2.22
N PHE A 54 13.17 -0.99 3.10
CA PHE A 54 12.24 -2.04 2.70
C PHE A 54 11.03 -1.48 1.92
N VAL A 55 10.38 -0.45 2.45
CA VAL A 55 9.21 0.19 1.83
C VAL A 55 9.59 0.75 0.45
N SER A 56 10.69 1.49 0.34
CA SER A 56 11.20 2.00 -0.95
C SER A 56 11.46 0.88 -1.95
N ARG A 57 11.99 -0.26 -1.51
CA ARG A 57 12.23 -1.43 -2.38
C ARG A 57 10.96 -2.12 -2.88
N CYS A 58 9.83 -1.87 -2.24
CA CYS A 58 8.51 -2.31 -2.70
C CYS A 58 7.85 -1.33 -3.68
N GLN A 59 8.39 -0.13 -3.85
CA GLN A 59 7.85 0.87 -4.76
C GLN A 59 8.45 0.73 -6.17
N ASN A 60 7.62 0.77 -7.20
CA ASN A 60 8.07 0.85 -8.58
C ASN A 60 8.54 2.29 -8.90
N LEU A 61 9.64 2.71 -8.31
CA LEU A 61 10.23 4.04 -8.50
C LEU A 61 11.76 3.94 -8.56
N LYS A 62 12.32 4.04 -9.77
CA LYS A 62 13.77 3.84 -9.99
C LYS A 62 14.64 4.84 -9.22
N GLU A 63 14.11 6.05 -8.96
CA GLU A 63 14.83 7.11 -8.25
C GLU A 63 15.22 6.70 -6.81
N THR A 64 14.37 5.91 -6.14
CA THR A 64 14.54 5.58 -4.72
C THR A 64 14.59 4.07 -4.43
N ASN A 65 14.44 3.22 -5.44
CA ASN A 65 14.47 1.77 -5.31
C ASN A 65 15.73 1.19 -5.98
N ASP A 66 16.66 0.72 -5.16
CA ASP A 66 17.93 0.13 -5.58
C ASP A 66 17.82 -1.32 -6.12
N GLN A 67 16.63 -1.93 -6.09
CA GLN A 67 16.37 -3.28 -6.57
C GLN A 67 15.72 -3.33 -7.97
N VAL A 68 15.22 -2.21 -8.48
CA VAL A 68 14.44 -2.19 -9.73
C VAL A 68 15.20 -1.48 -10.85
N THR A 69 15.44 -2.20 -11.95
CA THR A 69 16.10 -1.64 -13.15
C THR A 69 15.10 -1.22 -14.22
N THR A 70 13.92 -1.84 -14.22
CA THR A 70 12.87 -1.64 -15.22
C THR A 70 11.51 -1.45 -14.55
N VAL A 71 10.86 -0.34 -14.88
CA VAL A 71 9.52 0.05 -14.40
C VAL A 71 8.76 0.51 -15.63
N ALA A 72 7.52 0.05 -15.77
CA ALA A 72 6.63 0.52 -16.82
C ALA A 72 5.98 1.85 -16.42
N GLU A 73 5.67 2.70 -17.39
CA GLU A 73 5.06 4.03 -17.14
C GLU A 73 3.76 3.90 -16.32
N GLU A 74 2.95 2.88 -16.58
CA GLU A 74 1.66 2.68 -15.92
C GLU A 74 1.79 2.13 -14.49
N ASP A 75 2.98 1.61 -14.13
CA ASP A 75 3.27 1.09 -12.79
C ASP A 75 4.15 2.06 -11.98
N GLU A 76 4.61 3.15 -12.57
CA GLU A 76 5.53 4.07 -11.93
C GLU A 76 4.90 4.77 -10.71
N GLY A 77 5.58 4.66 -9.57
CA GLY A 77 5.16 5.22 -8.28
C GLY A 77 4.26 4.31 -7.44
N GLY A 78 3.61 3.31 -8.05
CA GLY A 78 2.82 2.33 -7.31
C GLY A 78 3.69 1.30 -6.59
N PHE A 79 3.07 0.39 -5.84
CA PHE A 79 3.78 -0.60 -5.02
C PHE A 79 3.46 -2.05 -5.40
N VAL A 80 4.42 -2.93 -5.11
CA VAL A 80 4.34 -4.38 -5.22
C VAL A 80 4.23 -5.03 -3.82
N TYR A 81 4.13 -6.36 -3.76
CA TYR A 81 3.90 -7.06 -2.49
C TYR A 81 5.17 -7.15 -1.63
N PHE A 82 6.30 -7.47 -2.24
CA PHE A 82 7.63 -7.38 -1.65
C PHE A 82 8.68 -7.24 -2.76
N PRO A 83 9.95 -6.90 -2.45
CA PRO A 83 10.96 -6.64 -3.49
C PRO A 83 11.14 -7.83 -4.43
N GLY A 84 10.72 -7.68 -5.69
CA GLY A 84 10.78 -8.72 -6.72
C GLY A 84 9.52 -9.57 -6.89
N ASP A 85 8.40 -9.28 -6.22
CA ASP A 85 7.14 -10.01 -6.38
C ASP A 85 5.93 -9.08 -6.34
N SER A 86 5.09 -9.18 -7.36
CA SER A 86 3.77 -8.57 -7.40
C SER A 86 2.68 -9.61 -7.53
N LYS A 87 1.60 -9.45 -6.75
CA LYS A 87 0.41 -10.30 -6.89
C LYS A 87 -0.43 -9.94 -8.11
N ALA A 88 -0.21 -8.76 -8.71
CA ALA A 88 -0.74 -8.39 -10.02
C ALA A 88 0.10 -8.94 -11.20
N GLY A 89 1.17 -9.68 -10.89
CA GLY A 89 2.05 -10.30 -11.87
C GLY A 89 2.98 -9.30 -12.54
N GLU A 90 3.42 -9.66 -13.74
CA GLU A 90 4.43 -8.93 -14.50
C GLU A 90 3.87 -8.50 -15.87
N ARG A 91 4.51 -7.51 -16.49
CA ARG A 91 4.26 -7.11 -17.88
C ARG A 91 5.53 -7.14 -18.71
N GLU A 92 5.38 -7.57 -19.95
CA GLU A 92 6.45 -7.46 -20.94
C GLU A 92 6.56 -6.02 -21.43
N LEU A 93 7.80 -5.58 -21.63
CA LEU A 93 8.19 -4.29 -22.16
C LEU A 93 8.97 -4.49 -23.47
N PRO A 94 9.20 -3.42 -24.25
CA PRO A 94 10.04 -3.51 -25.44
C PRO A 94 11.39 -4.18 -25.14
N GLU A 95 11.95 -4.82 -26.17
CA GLU A 95 13.25 -5.51 -26.09
C GLU A 95 13.27 -6.73 -25.14
N GLY A 96 12.10 -7.27 -24.78
CA GLY A 96 11.99 -8.48 -23.96
C GLY A 96 12.29 -8.25 -22.48
N GLN A 97 12.26 -7.00 -22.03
CA GLN A 97 12.33 -6.67 -20.61
C GLN A 97 11.00 -6.98 -19.92
N THR A 98 11.05 -7.19 -18.60
CA THR A 98 9.85 -7.43 -17.79
C THR A 98 9.82 -6.45 -16.63
N ALA A 99 8.64 -5.92 -16.32
CA ALA A 99 8.39 -5.06 -15.17
C ALA A 99 7.27 -5.62 -14.28
N LEU A 100 7.40 -5.44 -12.97
CA LEU A 100 6.37 -5.86 -12.02
C LEU A 100 5.20 -4.88 -12.04
N ARG A 101 3.98 -5.39 -12.06
CA ARG A 101 2.79 -4.54 -11.99
C ARG A 101 2.59 -3.97 -10.59
N SER A 102 2.28 -2.69 -10.50
CA SER A 102 1.77 -2.10 -9.25
C SER A 102 0.30 -2.45 -9.07
N TYR A 103 -0.17 -2.43 -7.82
CA TYR A 103 -1.58 -2.68 -7.54
C TYR A 103 -2.12 -1.88 -6.37
N GLY A 104 -3.44 -1.70 -6.35
CA GLY A 104 -4.13 -0.73 -5.51
C GLY A 104 -3.86 -0.89 -4.02
N SER A 105 -4.11 -2.08 -3.49
CA SER A 105 -4.02 -2.32 -2.05
C SER A 105 -2.60 -2.13 -1.50
N MET A 106 -1.57 -2.52 -2.25
CA MET A 106 -0.18 -2.26 -1.82
C MET A 106 0.25 -0.82 -2.02
N SER A 107 -0.27 -0.13 -3.02
CA SER A 107 0.04 1.29 -3.22
C SER A 107 -0.51 2.15 -2.07
N TYR A 108 -1.71 1.83 -1.57
CA TYR A 108 -2.23 2.47 -0.36
C TYR A 108 -1.49 2.02 0.92
N ALA A 109 -1.12 0.75 1.04
CA ALA A 109 -0.27 0.28 2.15
C ALA A 109 1.11 0.97 2.17
N GLY A 110 1.70 1.20 0.99
CA GLY A 110 2.93 1.95 0.79
C GLY A 110 2.78 3.40 1.24
N LEU A 111 1.74 4.11 0.78
CA LEU A 111 1.44 5.47 1.24
C LEU A 111 1.31 5.54 2.76
N LEU A 112 0.56 4.63 3.37
CA LEU A 112 0.37 4.60 4.83
C LEU A 112 1.70 4.35 5.57
N SER A 113 2.54 3.45 5.04
CA SER A 113 3.88 3.18 5.59
C SER A 113 4.77 4.42 5.55
N LEU A 114 4.77 5.16 4.42
CA LEU A 114 5.55 6.39 4.28
C LEU A 114 5.08 7.46 5.28
N VAL A 115 3.76 7.63 5.44
CA VAL A 115 3.18 8.58 6.40
C VAL A 115 3.56 8.24 7.84
N TYR A 116 3.47 6.97 8.24
CA TYR A 116 3.84 6.55 9.59
C TYR A 116 5.35 6.51 9.85
N ALA A 117 6.16 6.59 8.79
CA ALA A 117 7.59 6.85 8.87
C ALA A 117 7.93 8.36 8.83
N ASP A 118 6.94 9.23 9.10
CA ASP A 118 7.08 10.68 9.19
C ASP A 118 7.52 11.38 7.87
N LEU A 119 7.32 10.74 6.71
CA LEU A 119 7.55 11.41 5.41
C LEU A 119 6.41 12.38 5.10
N ASP A 120 6.77 13.56 4.61
CA ASP A 120 5.81 14.57 4.21
C ASP A 120 5.47 14.51 2.71
N LYS A 121 4.50 15.35 2.31
CA LYS A 121 3.98 15.39 0.94
C LYS A 121 5.05 15.78 -0.09
N SER A 122 6.17 16.39 0.28
CA SER A 122 7.23 16.77 -0.65
C SER A 122 8.20 15.62 -0.99
N ASP A 123 8.17 14.51 -0.24
CA ASP A 123 9.02 13.35 -0.51
C ASP A 123 8.65 12.73 -1.89
N PRO A 124 9.65 12.45 -2.76
CA PRO A 124 9.40 11.93 -4.10
C PRO A 124 8.62 10.60 -4.10
N ARG A 125 8.81 9.76 -3.07
CA ARG A 125 8.07 8.49 -2.93
C ARG A 125 6.58 8.74 -2.67
N VAL A 126 6.27 9.73 -1.83
CA VAL A 126 4.89 10.14 -1.51
C VAL A 126 4.22 10.76 -2.73
N GLN A 127 4.92 11.65 -3.45
CA GLN A 127 4.39 12.24 -4.69
C GLN A 127 4.10 11.19 -5.76
N ALA A 128 5.03 10.26 -5.98
CA ALA A 128 4.89 9.23 -7.00
C ALA A 128 3.70 8.30 -6.71
N VAL A 129 3.53 7.85 -5.47
CA VAL A 129 2.40 6.98 -5.12
C VAL A 129 1.06 7.69 -5.19
N LEU A 130 0.99 8.97 -4.78
CA LEU A 130 -0.25 9.75 -4.91
C LEU A 130 -0.65 9.96 -6.36
N LYS A 131 0.33 10.21 -7.25
CA LYS A 131 0.08 10.28 -8.69
C LYS A 131 -0.46 8.95 -9.21
N TRP A 132 0.18 7.82 -8.84
CA TRP A 132 -0.26 6.50 -9.29
C TRP A 132 -1.68 6.17 -8.79
N LEU A 133 -1.96 6.43 -7.51
CA LEU A 133 -3.28 6.22 -6.89
C LEU A 133 -4.37 7.10 -7.53
N GLY A 134 -4.06 8.36 -7.84
CA GLY A 134 -5.00 9.26 -8.53
C GLY A 134 -5.31 8.84 -9.97
N SER A 135 -4.31 8.30 -10.69
CA SER A 135 -4.51 7.77 -12.06
C SER A 135 -5.25 6.44 -12.10
N ASN A 136 -5.19 5.66 -11.02
CA ASN A 136 -5.80 4.33 -10.92
C ASN A 136 -6.97 4.29 -9.91
N TYR A 137 -7.55 5.45 -9.58
CA TYR A 137 -8.63 5.53 -8.62
C TYR A 137 -9.89 4.85 -9.16
N THR A 138 -10.39 3.86 -8.43
CA THR A 138 -11.65 3.18 -8.71
C THR A 138 -12.14 2.50 -7.43
N LEU A 139 -13.44 2.22 -7.36
CA LEU A 139 -14.03 1.38 -6.33
C LEU A 139 -14.62 0.09 -6.90
N GLU A 140 -14.46 -0.15 -8.21
CA GLU A 140 -14.99 -1.34 -8.88
C GLU A 140 -14.08 -2.56 -8.74
N GLU A 141 -12.80 -2.34 -8.51
CA GLU A 141 -11.79 -3.37 -8.36
C GLU A 141 -10.70 -2.92 -7.37
N ASN A 142 -9.84 -3.87 -6.98
CA ASN A 142 -8.50 -3.58 -6.53
C ASN A 142 -7.61 -3.42 -7.78
N PRO A 143 -7.16 -2.20 -8.15
CA PRO A 143 -6.42 -1.96 -9.38
C PRO A 143 -5.31 -2.98 -9.63
N GLY A 144 -5.33 -3.65 -10.78
CA GLY A 144 -4.37 -4.70 -11.15
C GLY A 144 -4.71 -6.11 -10.63
N LEU A 145 -5.78 -6.27 -9.86
CA LEU A 145 -6.21 -7.53 -9.24
C LEU A 145 -7.69 -7.87 -9.47
N GLY A 146 -8.46 -6.98 -10.09
CA GLY A 146 -9.90 -7.18 -10.24
C GLY A 146 -10.59 -7.23 -8.88
N ALA A 147 -11.53 -8.15 -8.71
CA ALA A 147 -12.23 -8.31 -7.44
C ALA A 147 -11.35 -8.84 -6.29
N GLN A 148 -10.11 -9.30 -6.52
CA GLN A 148 -9.33 -9.93 -5.44
C GLN A 148 -8.87 -8.92 -4.37
N GLY A 149 -9.26 -9.14 -3.11
CA GLY A 149 -8.87 -8.26 -2.00
C GLY A 149 -9.54 -6.89 -2.05
N LEU A 150 -10.79 -6.83 -2.49
CA LEU A 150 -11.52 -5.59 -2.71
C LEU A 150 -11.80 -4.86 -1.40
N TYR A 151 -12.27 -5.57 -0.37
CA TYR A 151 -12.54 -4.95 0.93
C TYR A 151 -11.24 -4.63 1.67
N TYR A 152 -10.22 -5.46 1.51
CA TYR A 152 -8.87 -5.18 1.95
C TYR A 152 -8.30 -3.92 1.28
N TYR A 153 -8.53 -3.75 -0.03
CA TYR A 153 -8.20 -2.54 -0.78
C TYR A 153 -8.91 -1.31 -0.19
N TYR A 154 -10.22 -1.37 0.04
CA TYR A 154 -10.96 -0.27 0.67
C TYR A 154 -10.42 0.07 2.07
N HIS A 155 -10.06 -0.95 2.85
CA HIS A 155 -9.50 -0.75 4.18
C HIS A 155 -8.12 -0.05 4.14
N ALA A 156 -7.20 -0.50 3.27
CA ALA A 156 -5.92 0.17 3.08
C ALA A 156 -6.08 1.60 2.54
N MET A 157 -6.98 1.78 1.56
CA MET A 157 -7.34 3.07 0.98
C MET A 157 -7.82 4.05 2.05
N THR A 158 -8.80 3.67 2.85
CA THR A 158 -9.38 4.57 3.86
C THR A 158 -8.36 4.96 4.92
N LYS A 159 -7.59 4.01 5.46
CA LYS A 159 -6.53 4.31 6.45
C LYS A 159 -5.46 5.24 5.90
N SER A 160 -4.96 4.95 4.70
CA SER A 160 -3.90 5.75 4.06
C SER A 160 -4.34 7.18 3.75
N LEU A 161 -5.53 7.39 3.18
CA LEU A 161 -6.03 8.72 2.85
C LEU A 161 -6.38 9.54 4.10
N VAL A 162 -6.87 8.89 5.17
CA VAL A 162 -7.05 9.53 6.48
C VAL A 162 -5.71 9.96 7.06
N ALA A 163 -4.73 9.06 7.14
CA ALA A 163 -3.42 9.34 7.72
C ALA A 163 -2.68 10.45 6.93
N ALA A 164 -2.77 10.42 5.60
CA ALA A 164 -2.19 11.44 4.71
C ALA A 164 -2.94 12.78 4.71
N ARG A 165 -4.08 12.88 5.41
CA ARG A 165 -4.97 14.06 5.46
C ARG A 165 -5.35 14.51 4.04
N ILE A 166 -5.88 13.58 3.26
CA ILE A 166 -6.36 13.82 1.90
C ILE A 166 -7.88 13.76 1.93
N ASP A 167 -8.53 14.90 1.80
CA ASP A 167 -10.01 14.96 1.77
C ASP A 167 -10.58 14.84 0.37
N GLN A 168 -9.81 15.31 -0.62
CA GLN A 168 -10.13 15.24 -2.03
C GLN A 168 -8.90 14.67 -2.72
N LEU A 169 -9.03 13.47 -3.31
CA LEU A 169 -7.92 12.82 -3.99
C LEU A 169 -7.80 13.41 -5.41
N PRO A 170 -6.68 14.06 -5.78
CA PRO A 170 -6.46 14.49 -7.16
C PRO A 170 -6.41 13.28 -8.10
N LEU A 171 -7.13 13.37 -9.20
CA LEU A 171 -7.21 12.31 -10.21
C LEU A 171 -6.34 12.63 -11.43
N GLY A 172 -5.97 11.61 -12.18
CA GLY A 172 -5.15 11.74 -13.39
C GLY A 172 -5.79 12.60 -14.50
N ASP A 173 -7.12 12.76 -14.49
CA ASP A 173 -7.87 13.57 -15.45
C ASP A 173 -8.03 15.05 -15.03
N GLY A 174 -7.37 15.46 -13.94
CA GLY A 174 -7.43 16.81 -13.38
C GLY A 174 -8.65 17.10 -12.52
N LYS A 175 -9.55 16.12 -12.30
CA LYS A 175 -10.63 16.22 -11.32
C LYS A 175 -10.14 15.80 -9.92
N THR A 176 -11.05 15.83 -8.96
CA THR A 176 -10.85 15.27 -7.62
C THR A 176 -11.95 14.29 -7.28
N ALA A 177 -11.61 13.25 -6.52
CA ALA A 177 -12.57 12.33 -5.92
C ALA A 177 -12.86 12.70 -4.46
N ASP A 178 -14.15 12.80 -4.12
CA ASP A 178 -14.63 12.80 -2.74
C ASP A 178 -14.74 11.33 -2.29
N TRP A 179 -13.57 10.74 -2.08
CA TRP A 179 -13.45 9.29 -1.91
C TRP A 179 -14.22 8.75 -0.71
N ARG A 180 -14.49 9.57 0.33
CA ARG A 180 -15.32 9.18 1.48
C ARG A 180 -16.77 9.02 1.06
N LYS A 181 -17.28 9.99 0.31
CA LYS A 181 -18.64 9.95 -0.23
C LYS A 181 -18.78 8.81 -1.23
N ASP A 182 -17.82 8.67 -2.13
CA ASP A 182 -17.84 7.64 -3.18
C ASP A 182 -17.84 6.23 -2.55
N LEU A 183 -16.96 6.00 -1.55
CA LEU A 183 -16.91 4.72 -0.84
C LEU A 183 -18.18 4.45 -0.01
N ALA A 184 -18.71 5.47 0.68
CA ALA A 184 -19.95 5.32 1.43
C ALA A 184 -21.12 4.93 0.51
N GLN A 185 -21.22 5.57 -0.67
CA GLN A 185 -22.23 5.22 -1.67
C GLN A 185 -22.03 3.80 -2.20
N ARG A 186 -20.78 3.40 -2.50
CA ARG A 186 -20.45 2.04 -2.93
C ARG A 186 -20.91 1.01 -1.90
N LEU A 187 -20.49 1.15 -0.64
CA LEU A 187 -20.83 0.22 0.43
C LEU A 187 -22.34 0.14 0.65
N LEU A 188 -23.07 1.27 0.64
CA LEU A 188 -24.53 1.26 0.77
C LEU A 188 -25.22 0.56 -0.42
N SER A 189 -24.67 0.68 -1.62
CA SER A 189 -25.25 0.09 -2.84
C SER A 189 -25.02 -1.42 -2.96
N THR A 190 -23.98 -1.94 -2.30
CA THR A 190 -23.57 -3.36 -2.36
C THR A 190 -23.83 -4.10 -1.05
N GLN A 191 -24.51 -3.48 -0.10
CA GLN A 191 -24.87 -4.13 1.16
C GLN A 191 -26.02 -5.11 0.92
N GLU A 192 -25.86 -6.33 1.41
CA GLU A 192 -26.92 -7.34 1.36
C GLU A 192 -28.05 -7.01 2.34
N ILE A 193 -29.21 -7.65 2.17
CA ILE A 193 -30.40 -7.37 2.99
C ILE A 193 -30.18 -7.65 4.49
N ASP A 194 -29.25 -8.55 4.83
CA ASP A 194 -28.87 -8.88 6.20
C ASP A 194 -27.81 -7.92 6.78
N GLY A 195 -27.35 -6.95 6.00
CA GLY A 195 -26.36 -5.96 6.37
C GLY A 195 -24.91 -6.36 6.10
N SER A 196 -24.66 -7.54 5.55
CA SER A 196 -23.32 -8.03 5.22
C SER A 196 -22.80 -7.46 3.89
N TRP A 197 -21.52 -7.73 3.65
CA TRP A 197 -20.84 -7.49 2.38
C TRP A 197 -20.07 -8.75 2.02
N VAL A 198 -20.26 -9.23 0.80
CA VAL A 198 -19.59 -10.42 0.29
C VAL A 198 -18.81 -10.04 -0.95
N ASN A 199 -17.60 -10.57 -1.07
CA ASN A 199 -16.87 -10.57 -2.33
C ASN A 199 -17.04 -11.96 -2.94
N GLU A 200 -17.58 -12.05 -4.16
CA GLU A 200 -17.70 -13.33 -4.85
C GLU A 200 -16.32 -14.00 -5.07
N ASN A 201 -15.24 -13.21 -5.08
CA ASN A 201 -13.90 -13.72 -5.10
C ASN A 201 -13.44 -14.11 -3.68
N SER A 202 -13.25 -15.42 -3.45
CA SER A 202 -12.87 -15.98 -2.15
C SER A 202 -11.41 -15.78 -1.75
N ARG A 203 -10.59 -15.17 -2.61
CA ARG A 203 -9.18 -14.97 -2.30
C ARG A 203 -9.06 -14.03 -1.10
N TRP A 204 -8.22 -14.43 -0.13
CA TRP A 204 -8.00 -13.71 1.14
C TRP A 204 -9.24 -13.63 2.04
N TRP A 205 -10.10 -14.66 1.99
CA TRP A 205 -11.24 -14.83 2.91
C TRP A 205 -12.28 -13.70 2.86
N GLU A 206 -12.46 -13.07 1.69
CA GLU A 206 -13.45 -12.00 1.52
C GLU A 206 -14.87 -12.49 1.17
N ASN A 207 -15.09 -13.81 1.20
CA ASN A 207 -16.37 -14.43 0.89
C ASN A 207 -16.97 -15.25 2.06
N ASP A 208 -16.37 -15.15 3.25
CA ASP A 208 -16.79 -15.88 4.46
C ASP A 208 -17.87 -15.13 5.25
#